data_AF-A0A665TNC5-F1
#
_entry.id   AF-A0A665TNC5-F1
#
_cell.length_a   1.000
_cell.length_b   1.000
_cell.length_c   1.000
_cell.angle_alpha   90.00
_cell.angle_beta   90.00
_cell.angle_gamma   90.00
#
_symmetry.space_group_name_H-M   'P 1'
#
loop_
_entity.id
_entity.type
_entity.pdbx_description
1 polymer ?
#
loop_
_entity_poly.entity_id
_entity_poly.type
_entity_poly.pdbx_seq_one_letter_code
_entity_poly.pdbx_strand_id
1 'polypeptide(L)'
;MNPPAWMQHNMNARRLNYLSVCMPLLLSLSELFEISHIRTIYHMFIAVLLIFFLSTLVVDYIDQGRLVLEFDLFFFAFGKLWTVTWAWCVMFVYTLFVPYYMLVVWGSLYHNLHSKFGLCLGTGLILSVIQTCVLGLFPIYIVVHNQLPPASRFIVILEQIRFLMKSYSFMRETAPVVMRNAPKKGESPRFPTLSSYLYFLFCPTLIYRESYPR
;
A
#
# COMPACT_ATOMS: atom_id res chain seq x y z
N MET A 1 10.51 -27.99 -34.91
CA MET A 1 11.21 -28.44 -33.69
C MET A 1 10.61 -27.69 -32.52
N ASN A 2 9.84 -28.36 -31.66
CA ASN A 2 9.24 -27.72 -30.49
C ASN A 2 10.35 -27.38 -29.48
N PRO A 3 10.35 -26.17 -28.89
CA PRO A 3 11.33 -25.81 -27.89
C PRO A 3 11.17 -26.69 -26.63
N PRO A 4 12.26 -26.99 -25.91
CA PRO A 4 12.21 -27.86 -24.75
C PRO A 4 11.47 -27.21 -23.56
N ALA A 5 10.80 -28.04 -22.75
CA ALA A 5 9.88 -27.60 -21.67
C ALA A 5 10.51 -26.62 -20.64
N TRP A 6 11.82 -26.72 -20.39
CA TRP A 6 12.55 -25.80 -19.49
C TRP A 6 12.73 -24.40 -20.09
N MET A 7 12.78 -24.28 -21.42
CA MET A 7 12.79 -23.00 -22.13
C MET A 7 11.40 -22.35 -22.08
N GLN A 8 10.34 -23.16 -22.18
CA GLN A 8 8.95 -22.71 -22.06
C GLN A 8 8.64 -22.14 -20.66
N HIS A 9 9.14 -22.79 -19.61
CA HIS A 9 8.97 -22.33 -18.23
C HIS A 9 9.70 -20.99 -17.98
N ASN A 10 10.89 -20.81 -18.56
CA ASN A 10 11.67 -19.58 -18.46
C ASN A 10 11.07 -18.44 -19.29
N MET A 11 10.44 -18.77 -20.44
CA MET A 11 9.68 -17.80 -21.24
C MET A 11 8.39 -17.36 -20.52
N ASN A 12 7.67 -18.26 -19.85
CA ASN A 12 6.49 -17.90 -19.04
C ASN A 12 6.86 -17.03 -17.84
N ALA A 13 7.98 -17.32 -17.16
CA ALA A 13 8.50 -16.47 -16.08
C ALA A 13 8.93 -15.08 -16.58
N ARG A 14 9.55 -15.00 -17.78
CA ARG A 14 9.82 -13.71 -18.44
C ARG A 14 8.54 -13.00 -18.86
N ARG A 15 7.52 -13.72 -19.35
CA ARG A 15 6.22 -13.16 -19.75
C ARG A 15 5.47 -12.55 -18.57
N LEU A 16 5.54 -13.17 -17.39
CA LEU A 16 5.02 -12.61 -16.13
C LEU A 16 5.77 -11.34 -15.69
N ASN A 17 7.09 -11.30 -15.89
CA ASN A 17 7.89 -10.08 -15.65
C ASN A 17 7.57 -8.95 -16.66
N TYR A 18 7.25 -9.29 -17.91
CA TYR A 18 6.79 -8.31 -18.91
C TYR A 18 5.32 -7.89 -18.70
N LEU A 19 4.45 -8.75 -18.16
CA LEU A 19 3.10 -8.37 -17.71
C LEU A 19 3.12 -7.46 -16.49
N SER A 20 4.20 -7.50 -15.71
CA SER A 20 4.49 -6.50 -14.68
C SER A 20 5.14 -5.25 -15.25
N VAL A 21 5.40 -5.12 -16.56
CA VAL A 21 5.72 -3.80 -17.12
C VAL A 21 4.49 -2.95 -16.87
N CYS A 22 4.70 -1.87 -16.12
CA CYS A 22 3.68 -0.90 -15.76
C CYS A 22 3.25 -0.18 -17.04
N MET A 23 2.53 -0.89 -17.91
CA MET A 23 1.60 -0.27 -18.84
C MET A 23 0.68 0.57 -17.95
N PRO A 24 0.43 1.84 -18.26
CA PRO A 24 -0.42 2.68 -17.43
C PRO A 24 -1.82 2.04 -17.39
N LEU A 25 -2.11 1.29 -16.33
CA LEU A 25 -3.39 0.60 -16.15
C LEU A 25 -4.56 1.59 -16.01
N LEU A 26 -4.24 2.88 -15.80
CA LEU A 26 -5.16 4.00 -15.98
C LEU A 26 -5.83 4.02 -17.36
N LEU A 27 -5.27 3.35 -18.38
CA LEU A 27 -5.91 3.24 -19.69
C LEU A 27 -7.22 2.43 -19.64
N SER A 28 -7.37 1.38 -18.82
CA SER A 28 -8.49 0.45 -19.04
C SER A 28 -9.86 1.02 -18.66
N LEU A 29 -9.98 1.81 -17.60
CA LEU A 29 -11.24 2.43 -17.21
C LEU A 29 -11.47 3.75 -17.96
N SER A 30 -10.43 4.54 -18.19
CA SER A 30 -10.50 5.80 -18.95
C SER A 30 -10.90 5.57 -20.41
N GLU A 31 -10.28 4.60 -21.09
CA GLU A 31 -10.62 4.20 -22.47
C GLU A 31 -12.01 3.54 -22.54
N LEU A 32 -12.39 2.78 -21.50
CA LEU A 32 -13.72 2.19 -21.42
C LEU A 32 -14.81 3.25 -21.25
N PHE A 33 -14.50 4.34 -20.54
CA PHE A 33 -15.37 5.51 -20.39
C PHE A 33 -15.46 6.37 -21.65
N GLU A 34 -14.52 6.19 -22.58
CA GLU A 34 -14.53 6.83 -23.88
C GLU A 34 -15.63 6.26 -24.80
N ILE A 35 -16.02 5.01 -24.57
CA ILE A 35 -17.17 4.38 -25.22
C ILE A 35 -18.44 5.16 -24.86
N SER A 36 -19.15 5.65 -25.88
CA SER A 36 -20.37 6.46 -25.74
C SER A 36 -21.43 5.84 -24.83
N HIS A 37 -21.57 4.52 -24.83
CA HIS A 37 -22.52 3.78 -23.99
C HIS A 37 -22.21 3.81 -22.49
N ILE A 38 -20.93 3.88 -22.08
CA ILE A 38 -20.57 3.89 -20.65
C ILE A 38 -20.61 5.32 -20.10
N ARG A 39 -20.27 6.31 -20.93
CA ARG A 39 -20.43 7.73 -20.59
C ARG A 39 -21.88 8.09 -20.27
N THR A 40 -22.84 7.58 -21.04
CA THR A 40 -24.27 7.82 -20.77
C THR A 40 -24.70 7.19 -19.45
N ILE A 41 -24.28 5.95 -19.16
CA ILE A 41 -24.54 5.28 -17.88
C ILE A 41 -23.97 6.09 -16.71
N TYR A 42 -22.75 6.62 -16.84
CA TYR A 42 -22.16 7.47 -15.80
C TYR A 42 -22.98 8.74 -15.52
N HIS A 43 -23.40 9.45 -16.57
CA HIS A 43 -24.23 10.64 -16.39
C HIS A 43 -25.61 10.29 -15.81
N MET A 44 -26.18 9.12 -16.16
CA MET A 44 -27.40 8.62 -15.51
C MET A 44 -27.18 8.37 -14.02
N PHE A 45 -26.07 7.74 -13.62
CA PHE A 45 -25.74 7.54 -12.21
C PHE A 45 -25.56 8.86 -11.45
N ILE A 46 -24.87 9.84 -12.06
CA ILE A 46 -24.76 11.18 -11.47
C ILE A 46 -26.14 11.83 -11.32
N ALA A 47 -26.98 11.78 -12.35
CA ALA A 47 -28.31 12.38 -12.32
C ALA A 47 -29.17 11.72 -11.23
N VAL A 48 -29.15 10.38 -11.12
CA VAL A 48 -29.86 9.65 -10.06
C VAL A 48 -29.33 10.01 -8.67
N LEU A 49 -28.01 10.11 -8.49
CA LEU A 49 -27.41 10.52 -7.22
C LEU A 49 -27.81 11.95 -6.85
N LEU A 50 -27.80 12.88 -7.82
CA LEU A 50 -28.19 14.28 -7.62
C LEU A 50 -29.68 14.39 -7.28
N ILE A 51 -30.55 13.65 -7.99
CA ILE A 51 -31.99 13.58 -7.67
C ILE A 51 -32.20 12.98 -6.28
N PHE A 52 -31.48 11.92 -5.91
CA PHE A 52 -31.57 11.32 -4.58
C PHE A 52 -31.17 12.33 -3.50
N PHE A 53 -30.04 13.02 -3.67
CA PHE A 53 -29.57 14.06 -2.76
C PHE A 53 -30.57 15.22 -2.62
N LEU A 54 -31.10 15.73 -3.73
CA LEU A 54 -32.14 16.76 -3.71
C LEU A 54 -33.43 16.28 -3.05
N SER A 55 -33.83 15.03 -3.31
CA SER A 55 -35.02 14.44 -2.68
C SER A 55 -34.87 14.36 -1.17
N THR A 56 -33.73 13.89 -0.67
CA THR A 56 -33.42 13.86 0.76
C THR A 56 -33.44 15.28 1.36
N LEU A 57 -32.84 16.26 0.67
CA LEU A 57 -32.86 17.67 1.11
C LEU A 57 -34.27 18.26 1.17
N VAL A 58 -35.12 17.97 0.18
CA VAL A 58 -36.49 18.49 0.12
C VAL A 58 -37.35 17.87 1.23
N VAL A 59 -37.23 16.56 1.46
CA VAL A 59 -37.94 15.88 2.55
C VAL A 59 -37.51 16.45 3.90
N ASP A 60 -36.20 16.60 4.12
CA ASP A 60 -35.65 17.15 5.36
C ASP A 60 -36.07 18.62 5.59
N TYR A 61 -36.13 19.42 4.52
CA TYR A 61 -36.65 20.80 4.57
C TYR A 61 -38.13 20.86 4.93
N ILE A 62 -38.97 19.96 4.40
CA ILE A 62 -40.41 19.92 4.69
C ILE A 62 -40.67 19.48 6.13
N ASP A 63 -39.95 18.47 6.62
CA ASP A 63 -40.16 17.89 7.95
C ASP A 63 -39.61 18.79 9.07
N GLN A 64 -38.40 19.35 8.93
CA GLN A 64 -37.76 20.13 9.99
C GLN A 64 -37.90 21.66 9.82
N GLY A 65 -38.30 22.15 8.64
CA GLY A 65 -38.47 23.60 8.36
C GLY A 65 -37.15 24.40 8.29
N ARG A 66 -35.99 23.73 8.40
CA ARG A 66 -34.64 24.30 8.16
C ARG A 66 -33.81 23.31 7.37
N LEU A 67 -32.93 23.81 6.48
CA LEU A 67 -31.90 23.02 5.81
C LEU A 67 -30.76 22.68 6.80
N VAL A 68 -31.05 21.83 7.79
CA VAL A 68 -30.00 21.26 8.66
C VAL A 68 -29.63 19.91 8.08
N LEU A 69 -28.66 19.90 7.16
CA LEU A 69 -28.02 18.65 6.75
C LEU A 69 -27.45 17.98 8.01
N GLU A 70 -28.13 16.95 8.52
CA GLU A 70 -27.66 16.12 9.64
C GLU A 70 -26.45 15.28 9.20
N PHE A 71 -25.30 15.93 9.07
CA PHE A 71 -24.01 15.26 8.95
C PHE A 71 -23.60 14.58 10.26
N ASP A 72 -24.45 14.58 11.29
CA ASP A 72 -24.23 13.91 12.56
C ASP A 72 -23.97 12.42 12.40
N LEU A 73 -24.62 11.76 11.42
CA LEU A 73 -24.30 10.37 11.09
C LEU A 73 -22.88 10.22 10.55
N PHE A 74 -22.42 11.17 9.73
CA PHE A 74 -21.04 11.19 9.23
C PHE A 74 -20.05 11.49 10.35
N PHE A 75 -20.28 12.50 11.19
CA PHE A 75 -19.42 12.81 12.33
C PHE A 75 -19.41 11.70 13.37
N PHE A 76 -20.53 11.01 13.57
CA PHE A 76 -20.63 9.81 14.40
C PHE A 76 -19.83 8.65 13.79
N ALA A 77 -20.01 8.35 12.50
CA ALA A 77 -19.34 7.26 11.80
C ALA A 77 -17.82 7.48 11.68
N PHE A 78 -17.38 8.73 11.49
CA PHE A 78 -15.98 9.14 11.43
C PHE A 78 -15.45 9.63 12.78
N GLY A 79 -16.17 9.46 13.88
CA GLY A 79 -15.76 9.99 15.18
C GLY A 79 -14.35 9.56 15.60
N LYS A 80 -13.72 10.37 16.46
CA LYS A 80 -12.33 10.16 16.94
C LYS A 80 -11.26 10.16 15.83
N LEU A 81 -11.45 10.97 14.78
CA LEU A 81 -10.47 11.17 13.71
C LEU A 81 -9.07 11.49 14.24
N TRP A 82 -8.96 12.29 15.30
CA TRP A 82 -7.66 12.63 15.89
C TRP A 82 -6.87 11.39 16.33
N THR A 83 -7.54 10.43 16.97
CA THR A 83 -6.94 9.14 17.37
C THR A 83 -6.53 8.31 16.16
N VAL A 84 -7.34 8.32 15.10
CA VAL A 84 -7.04 7.63 13.82
C VAL A 84 -5.81 8.23 13.16
N THR A 85 -5.75 9.55 13.02
CA THR A 85 -4.61 10.26 12.41
C THR A 85 -3.34 10.02 13.22
N TRP A 86 -3.41 10.06 14.56
CA TRP A 86 -2.26 9.75 15.41
C TRP A 86 -1.77 8.31 15.20
N ALA A 87 -2.67 7.33 15.25
CA ALA A 87 -2.33 5.92 15.02
C ALA A 87 -1.75 5.69 13.63
N TRP A 88 -2.31 6.36 12.61
CA TRP A 88 -1.80 6.34 11.25
C TRP A 88 -0.40 6.91 11.15
N CYS A 89 -0.12 8.07 11.76
CA CYS A 89 1.22 8.66 11.80
C CYS A 89 2.24 7.71 12.42
N VAL A 90 1.88 7.03 13.52
CA VAL A 90 2.76 6.03 14.16
C VAL A 90 3.03 4.85 13.22
N MET A 91 2.01 4.29 12.57
CA MET A 91 2.17 3.21 11.59
C MET A 91 3.04 3.64 10.38
N PHE A 92 2.83 4.87 9.90
CA PHE A 92 3.57 5.45 8.78
C PHE A 92 5.06 5.62 9.13
N VAL A 93 5.36 6.22 10.29
CA VAL A 93 6.73 6.42 10.76
C VAL A 93 7.43 5.07 10.96
N TYR A 94 6.74 4.10 11.59
CA TYR A 94 7.26 2.75 11.74
C TYR A 94 7.60 2.10 10.40
N THR A 95 6.68 2.14 9.43
CA THR A 95 6.90 1.54 8.10
C THR A 95 7.96 2.25 7.28
N LEU A 96 8.19 3.55 7.49
CA LEU A 96 9.25 4.28 6.82
C LEU A 96 10.64 3.86 7.33
N PHE A 97 10.82 3.81 8.66
CA PHE A 97 12.15 3.66 9.24
C PHE A 97 12.55 2.20 9.45
N VAL A 98 11.68 1.36 10.01
CA VAL A 98 12.07 0.01 10.46
C VAL A 98 12.49 -0.90 9.29
N PRO A 99 11.71 -1.07 8.21
CA PRO A 99 12.12 -1.89 7.07
C PRO A 99 13.39 -1.35 6.39
N TYR A 100 13.53 -0.03 6.29
CA TYR A 100 14.68 0.62 5.67
C TYR A 100 15.98 0.35 6.45
N TYR A 101 16.00 0.67 7.75
CA TYR A 101 17.19 0.46 8.57
C TYR A 101 17.55 -1.02 8.71
N MET A 102 16.55 -1.90 8.86
CA MET A 102 16.78 -3.35 8.92
C MET A 102 17.47 -3.87 7.65
N LEU A 103 17.08 -3.40 6.47
CA LEU A 103 17.71 -3.79 5.20
C LEU A 103 19.13 -3.26 5.05
N VAL A 104 19.39 -2.02 5.47
CA VAL A 104 20.75 -1.43 5.41
C VAL A 104 21.69 -2.19 6.35
N VAL A 105 21.26 -2.45 7.59
CA VAL A 105 22.04 -3.22 8.56
C VAL A 105 22.26 -4.65 8.07
N TRP A 106 21.21 -5.31 7.59
CA TRP A 106 21.30 -6.65 7.02
C TRP A 106 22.26 -6.73 5.84
N GLY A 107 22.18 -5.78 4.90
CA GLY A 107 23.06 -5.73 3.74
C GLY A 107 24.53 -5.53 4.10
N SER A 108 24.83 -4.67 5.08
CA SER A 108 26.19 -4.47 5.59
C SER A 108 26.73 -5.72 6.29
N LEU A 109 25.90 -6.37 7.12
CA LEU A 109 26.29 -7.54 7.88
C LEU A 109 26.44 -8.79 7.00
N TYR A 110 25.64 -8.91 5.93
CA TYR A 110 25.69 -9.99 4.96
C TYR A 110 27.03 -10.09 4.22
N HIS A 111 27.70 -8.96 3.97
CA HIS A 111 29.00 -8.95 3.29
C HIS A 111 30.18 -9.24 4.24
N ASN A 112 30.03 -8.92 5.53
CA ASN A 112 31.08 -9.09 6.53
C ASN A 112 31.15 -10.50 7.13
N LEU A 113 30.03 -11.23 7.17
CA LEU A 113 29.95 -12.54 7.82
C LEU A 113 29.97 -13.72 6.84
N HIS A 114 30.73 -14.75 7.21
CA HIS A 114 30.86 -15.99 6.43
C HIS A 114 29.58 -16.86 6.47
N SER A 115 28.81 -16.80 7.57
CA SER A 115 27.55 -17.56 7.75
C SER A 115 26.33 -16.80 7.20
N LYS A 116 26.15 -16.89 5.87
CA LYS A 116 25.10 -16.14 5.13
C LYS A 116 23.67 -16.62 5.42
N PHE A 117 23.50 -17.93 5.66
CA PHE A 117 22.18 -18.54 5.79
C PHE A 117 21.54 -18.26 7.16
N GLY A 118 22.29 -18.45 8.25
CA GLY A 118 21.79 -18.20 9.61
C GLY A 118 21.46 -16.73 9.86
N LEU A 119 22.25 -15.83 9.29
CA LEU A 119 22.01 -14.40 9.38
C LEU A 119 20.73 -13.97 8.64
N CYS A 120 20.51 -14.48 7.42
CA CYS A 120 19.30 -14.19 6.65
C CYS A 120 18.03 -14.73 7.33
N LEU A 121 18.09 -15.94 7.89
CA LEU A 121 16.98 -16.51 8.65
C LEU A 121 16.73 -15.72 9.94
N GLY A 122 17.78 -15.41 10.70
CA GLY A 122 17.66 -14.66 11.95
C GLY A 122 17.06 -13.28 11.76
N THR A 123 17.58 -12.49 10.81
CA THR A 123 17.04 -11.15 10.53
C THR A 123 15.63 -11.21 9.95
N GLY A 124 15.32 -12.19 9.11
CA GLY A 124 13.97 -12.40 8.58
C GLY A 124 12.95 -12.73 9.67
N LEU A 125 13.31 -13.60 10.62
CA LEU A 125 12.46 -13.93 11.77
C LEU A 125 12.26 -12.74 12.70
N ILE A 126 13.35 -12.04 13.05
CA ILE A 126 13.29 -10.83 13.88
C ILE A 126 12.37 -9.79 13.24
N LEU A 127 12.54 -9.55 11.94
CA LEU A 127 11.71 -8.60 11.20
C LEU A 127 10.24 -9.04 11.19
N SER A 128 9.95 -10.31 10.94
CA SER A 128 8.59 -10.85 10.95
C SER A 128 7.91 -10.67 12.33
N VAL A 129 8.64 -10.93 13.42
CA VAL A 129 8.14 -10.73 14.78
C VAL A 129 7.85 -9.26 15.06
N ILE A 130 8.80 -8.36 14.75
CA ILE A 130 8.62 -6.91 14.95
C ILE A 130 7.45 -6.40 14.10
N GLN A 131 7.33 -6.86 12.86
CA GLN A 131 6.26 -6.48 11.95
C GLN A 131 4.89 -6.96 12.42
N THR A 132 4.80 -8.20 12.92
CA THR A 132 3.56 -8.73 13.49
C THR A 132 3.17 -7.99 14.78
N CYS A 133 4.15 -7.62 15.60
CA CYS A 133 3.89 -6.87 16.83
C CYS A 133 3.39 -5.45 16.53
N VAL A 134 4.11 -4.69 15.70
CA VAL A 134 3.82 -3.25 15.50
C VAL A 134 2.76 -3.00 14.44
N LEU A 135 2.71 -3.74 13.33
CA LEU A 135 1.63 -3.57 12.35
C LEU A 135 0.45 -4.51 12.60
N GLY A 136 0.60 -5.59 13.36
CA GLY A 136 -0.49 -6.49 13.71
C GLY A 136 -1.20 -6.07 14.99
N LEU A 137 -0.50 -6.11 16.13
CA LEU A 137 -1.12 -5.96 17.44
C LEU A 137 -1.48 -4.51 17.79
N PHE A 138 -0.61 -3.55 17.45
CA PHE A 138 -0.81 -2.14 17.84
C PHE A 138 -2.07 -1.50 17.21
N PRO A 139 -2.37 -1.63 15.91
CA PRO A 139 -3.57 -1.03 15.32
C PRO A 139 -4.85 -1.67 15.87
N ILE A 140 -4.83 -3.00 16.10
CA ILE A 140 -5.94 -3.74 16.72
C ILE A 140 -6.16 -3.24 18.15
N TYR A 141 -5.09 -3.08 18.93
CA TYR A 141 -5.16 -2.55 20.29
C TYR A 141 -5.80 -1.16 20.32
N ILE A 142 -5.36 -0.24 19.44
CA ILE A 142 -5.93 1.11 19.35
C ILE A 142 -7.42 1.08 18.98
N VAL A 143 -7.81 0.21 18.04
CA VAL A 143 -9.20 0.07 17.58
C VAL A 143 -10.11 -0.46 18.70
N VAL A 144 -9.67 -1.48 19.43
CA VAL A 144 -10.45 -2.13 20.49
C VAL A 144 -10.50 -1.28 21.75
N HIS A 145 -9.36 -0.76 22.21
CA HIS A 145 -9.29 0.03 23.44
C HIS A 145 -10.05 1.34 23.32
N ASN A 146 -9.89 2.06 22.20
CA ASN A 146 -10.54 3.35 22.02
C ASN A 146 -11.98 3.25 21.50
N GLN A 147 -12.52 2.04 21.30
CA GLN A 147 -13.87 1.80 20.78
C GLN A 147 -14.20 2.75 19.62
N LEU A 148 -13.41 2.67 18.55
CA LEU A 148 -13.54 3.54 17.39
C LEU A 148 -14.90 3.33 16.68
N PRO A 149 -15.53 4.34 16.08
CA PRO A 149 -16.70 4.15 15.22
C PRO A 149 -16.43 3.28 13.98
N PRO A 150 -17.44 2.63 13.40
CA PRO A 150 -17.23 1.59 12.37
C PRO A 150 -16.46 2.09 11.13
N ALA A 151 -16.72 3.29 10.62
CA ALA A 151 -16.00 3.80 9.45
C ALA A 151 -14.54 4.12 9.78
N SER A 152 -14.28 4.73 10.95
CA SER A 152 -12.92 5.01 11.41
C SER A 152 -12.07 3.76 11.62
N ARG A 153 -12.66 2.66 12.14
CA ARG A 153 -11.99 1.34 12.26
C ARG A 153 -11.57 0.81 10.89
N PHE A 154 -12.47 0.91 9.93
CA PHE A 154 -12.23 0.43 8.57
C PHE A 154 -11.03 1.14 7.93
N ILE A 155 -10.92 2.46 8.09
CA ILE A 155 -9.79 3.25 7.60
C ILE A 155 -8.46 2.75 8.19
N VAL A 156 -8.39 2.57 9.52
CA VAL A 156 -7.17 2.10 10.19
C VAL A 156 -6.76 0.71 9.69
N ILE A 157 -7.72 -0.21 9.53
CA ILE A 157 -7.44 -1.58 9.07
C ILE A 157 -7.00 -1.58 7.59
N LEU A 158 -7.63 -0.81 6.72
CA LEU A 158 -7.21 -0.69 5.32
C LEU A 158 -5.79 -0.12 5.22
N GLU A 159 -5.49 0.91 6.00
CA GLU A 159 -4.16 1.51 6.06
C GLU A 159 -3.12 0.54 6.63
N GLN A 160 -3.47 -0.23 7.65
CA GLN A 160 -2.64 -1.30 8.20
C GLN A 160 -2.27 -2.33 7.12
N ILE A 161 -3.26 -2.84 6.36
CA ILE A 161 -3.03 -3.82 5.30
C ILE A 161 -2.17 -3.21 4.19
N ARG A 162 -2.43 -1.94 3.80
CA ARG A 162 -1.63 -1.20 2.81
C ARG A 162 -0.15 -1.14 3.21
N PHE A 163 0.13 -0.77 4.46
CA PHE A 163 1.49 -0.68 4.99
C PHE A 163 2.18 -2.05 5.10
N LEU A 164 1.44 -3.09 5.48
CA LEU A 164 1.95 -4.46 5.53
C LEU A 164 2.38 -4.95 4.14
N MET A 165 1.55 -4.74 3.14
CA MET A 165 1.86 -5.16 1.77
C MET A 165 3.05 -4.39 1.19
N LYS A 166 3.13 -3.08 1.43
CA LYS A 166 4.24 -2.25 0.92
C LYS A 166 5.59 -2.58 1.56
N SER A 167 5.62 -2.78 2.88
CA SER A 167 6.85 -3.20 3.57
C SER A 167 7.32 -4.57 3.10
N TYR A 168 6.40 -5.53 2.94
CA TYR A 168 6.72 -6.85 2.39
C TYR A 168 7.26 -6.77 0.95
N SER A 169 6.60 -6.00 0.07
CA SER A 169 7.08 -5.83 -1.31
C SER A 169 8.46 -5.19 -1.35
N PHE A 170 8.70 -4.15 -0.56
CA PHE A 170 10.00 -3.48 -0.51
C PHE A 170 11.13 -4.44 -0.13
N MET A 171 10.94 -5.24 0.91
CA MET A 171 11.91 -6.26 1.31
C MET A 171 12.12 -7.32 0.24
N ARG A 172 11.03 -7.84 -0.35
CA ARG A 172 11.10 -8.89 -1.37
C ARG A 172 11.87 -8.44 -2.61
N GLU A 173 11.65 -7.20 -3.05
CA GLU A 173 12.32 -6.67 -4.25
C GLU A 173 13.76 -6.24 -3.96
N THR A 174 14.04 -5.71 -2.75
CA THR A 174 15.39 -5.22 -2.39
C THR A 174 16.34 -6.35 -1.98
N ALA A 175 15.85 -7.39 -1.30
CA ALA A 175 16.68 -8.51 -0.83
C ALA A 175 17.52 -9.20 -1.94
N PRO A 176 16.95 -9.64 -3.07
CA PRO A 176 17.74 -10.27 -4.15
C PRO A 176 18.70 -9.29 -4.82
N VAL A 177 18.39 -7.99 -4.85
CA VAL A 177 19.26 -6.95 -5.41
C VAL A 177 20.51 -6.79 -4.54
N VAL A 178 20.36 -6.72 -3.22
CA VAL A 178 21.47 -6.65 -2.26
C VAL A 178 22.32 -7.91 -2.31
N MET A 179 21.71 -9.10 -2.43
CA MET A 179 22.45 -10.36 -2.53
C MET A 179 23.27 -10.48 -3.83
N ARG A 180 22.76 -9.96 -4.96
CA ARG A 180 23.44 -10.00 -6.26
C ARG A 180 24.53 -8.93 -6.39
N ASN A 181 24.30 -7.75 -5.82
CA ASN A 181 25.23 -6.63 -5.86
C ASN A 181 26.20 -6.67 -4.69
N ALA A 182 27.11 -7.65 -4.69
CA ALA A 182 28.22 -7.63 -3.74
C ALA A 182 29.08 -6.36 -3.99
N PRO A 183 29.38 -5.55 -2.96
CA PRO A 183 30.22 -4.37 -3.14
C PRO A 183 31.58 -4.78 -3.70
N LYS A 184 31.96 -4.19 -4.83
CA LYS A 184 33.33 -4.28 -5.34
C LYS A 184 34.24 -3.48 -4.40
N LYS A 185 35.47 -3.95 -4.16
CA LYS A 185 36.45 -3.25 -3.31
C LYS A 185 36.52 -1.76 -3.69
N GLY A 186 36.00 -0.88 -2.83
CA GLY A 186 36.03 0.58 -2.99
C GLY A 186 34.73 1.27 -3.43
N GLU A 187 33.66 0.54 -3.76
CA GLU A 187 32.35 1.13 -4.11
C GLU A 187 31.36 1.06 -2.94
N SER A 188 30.65 2.16 -2.67
CA SER A 188 29.56 2.19 -1.70
C SER A 188 28.43 1.23 -2.15
N PRO A 189 27.87 0.42 -1.25
CA PRO A 189 26.80 -0.50 -1.63
C PRO A 189 25.59 0.28 -2.18
N ARG A 190 25.05 -0.18 -3.32
CA ARG A 190 23.85 0.42 -3.90
C ARG A 190 22.63 0.04 -3.07
N PHE A 191 22.29 0.88 -2.11
CA PHE A 191 21.03 0.78 -1.37
C PHE A 191 19.98 1.70 -2.00
N PRO A 192 18.68 1.33 -1.91
CA PRO A 192 17.62 2.22 -2.34
C PRO A 192 17.65 3.52 -1.53
N THR A 193 17.44 4.65 -2.21
CA THR A 193 17.37 5.96 -1.55
C THR A 193 16.08 6.06 -0.73
N LEU A 194 16.15 6.60 0.49
CA LEU A 194 14.98 6.81 1.35
C LEU A 194 13.88 7.64 0.66
N SER A 195 14.26 8.61 -0.18
CA SER A 195 13.33 9.41 -0.98
C SER A 195 12.49 8.58 -1.96
N SER A 196 13.09 7.58 -2.63
CA SER A 196 12.36 6.68 -3.52
C SER A 196 11.43 5.75 -2.74
N TYR A 197 11.84 5.32 -1.55
CA TYR A 197 10.98 4.53 -0.66
C TYR A 197 9.78 5.32 -0.12
N LEU A 198 10.01 6.58 0.30
CA LEU A 198 8.94 7.48 0.72
C LEU A 198 7.97 7.76 -0.42
N TYR A 199 8.48 7.98 -1.64
CA TYR A 199 7.64 8.14 -2.83
C TYR A 199 6.77 6.89 -3.07
N PHE A 200 7.36 5.69 -3.02
CA PHE A 200 6.62 4.43 -3.13
C PHE A 200 5.53 4.28 -2.06
N LEU A 201 5.76 4.74 -0.82
CA LEU A 201 4.79 4.66 0.26
C LEU A 201 3.50 5.44 -0.03
N PHE A 202 3.57 6.50 -0.85
CA PHE A 202 2.40 7.26 -1.32
C PHE A 202 1.85 6.78 -2.67
N CYS A 203 2.64 6.11 -3.50
CA CYS A 203 2.17 5.62 -4.80
C CYS A 203 0.95 4.67 -4.66
N PRO A 204 -0.01 4.71 -5.61
CA PRO A 204 -1.12 3.75 -5.67
C PRO A 204 -0.67 2.40 -6.27
N THR A 205 0.52 1.92 -5.89
CA THR A 205 1.09 0.66 -6.35
C THR A 205 1.60 -0.14 -5.15
N LEU A 206 1.53 -1.47 -5.25
CA LEU A 206 2.00 -2.38 -4.19
C LEU A 206 3.37 -2.99 -4.50
N ILE A 207 3.89 -2.80 -5.72
CA ILE A 207 5.17 -3.36 -6.16
C ILE A 207 6.22 -2.26 -6.12
N TYR A 208 7.24 -2.42 -5.27
CA TYR A 208 8.37 -1.48 -5.17
C TYR A 208 9.25 -1.46 -6.44
N ARG A 209 9.62 -0.25 -6.88
CA ARG A 209 10.62 0.01 -7.93
C ARG A 209 11.45 1.24 -7.58
N GLU A 210 12.71 1.26 -7.97
CA GLU A 210 13.58 2.41 -7.78
C GLU A 210 13.14 3.64 -8.59
N SER A 211 12.57 3.40 -9.77
CA SER A 211 12.01 4.44 -10.64
C SER A 211 10.63 4.02 -11.16
N TYR A 212 9.67 4.94 -11.05
CA TYR A 212 8.36 4.82 -11.68
C TYR A 212 8.27 5.77 -12.87
N PRO A 213 7.56 5.38 -13.94
CA PRO A 213 7.22 6.32 -15.00
C PRO A 213 6.43 7.49 -14.40
N ARG A 214 6.80 8.71 -14.77
CA ARG A 214 6.16 9.96 -14.37
C ARG A 214 5.36 10.51 -15.53
#